data_AF-A0A7U9RPQ2-F1
#
_entry.id   AF-A0A7U9RPQ2-F1
#
_cell.length_a   1.000
_cell.length_b   1.000
_cell.length_c   1.000
_cell.angle_alpha   90.00
_cell.angle_beta   90.00
_cell.angle_gamma   90.00
#
_symmetry.space_group_name_H-M   'P 1'
#
loop_
_entity.id
_entity.type
_entity.pdbx_description
1 polymer ?
#
loop_
_entity_poly.entity_id
_entity_poly.type
_entity_poly.pdbx_seq_one_letter_code
_entity_poly.pdbx_strand_id
1 'polypeptide(L)'
;MEQIKKEQISIIVFSKGRPLQLHAYLESLFLFSDAEQKMVTILYSETVNIRYKKIMQCFPQVNWIQEQQFETDLKQLVTDAGEYIMFGCDDVVFTGKFCLIEAASYLVKNSKVFGYSMRLGDNITPRPQNLSTEDSVFAWKWNCEYQHYNYPWELDCTLYRKKDVLKLTMEEDNTIKNPNYYEAMITPENREKRIIRPYMACNAGLSCAIVITVNRVQDTHQNGFDDSMLTDIYSLDRLYNDEDNTLDIEKIAAIGNHIIHVGAEYFILRKKTKGYSSAQLYKKKAKDVAGKLTRLPIRVDHHLERLQYEKGAYTDKLQILTTGETMRLLEKEKVSFLRYGDGEIAIMMGDSIPFQEFNPKLARRLRKILRTEIEGLKIGIPYYYTHPIKNLNPFVASFAKSLTAQRRFLCRNCNRDMVYIDTCITQVYQTYEKYNFQQYYKHMQNLLKGREITLICGEGVLDKLEYKAYSVCKSVDFITAPSMNAFEKYDSLLRAVLRTGKEKLVCIVLGPTAKVLAWDLHKRGYQAWDMGHYFKDYDAYMKKKPQTESEIIQFYKPD
;
A
#
# COMPACT_ATOMS: atom_id res chain seq x y z
N MET A 1 -17.43 35.80 36.95
CA MET A 1 -16.57 34.90 36.15
C MET A 1 -15.84 35.76 35.14
N GLU A 2 -14.53 35.61 35.04
CA GLU A 2 -13.73 36.34 34.06
C GLU A 2 -14.22 35.98 32.64
N GLN A 3 -14.47 36.99 31.81
CA GLN A 3 -14.96 36.80 30.45
C GLN A 3 -13.82 36.20 29.61
N ILE A 4 -14.08 35.04 28.96
CA ILE A 4 -13.10 34.43 28.07
C ILE A 4 -12.74 35.43 26.97
N LYS A 5 -11.44 35.66 26.79
CA LYS A 5 -10.91 36.51 25.74
C LYS A 5 -10.41 35.66 24.58
N LYS A 6 -10.47 36.18 23.35
CA LYS A 6 -10.05 35.43 22.15
C LYS A 6 -8.59 35.02 22.20
N GLU A 7 -7.73 35.82 22.84
CA GLU A 7 -6.29 35.53 23.01
C GLU A 7 -6.03 34.27 23.85
N GLN A 8 -7.03 33.78 24.59
CA GLN A 8 -6.94 32.53 25.35
C GLN A 8 -7.24 31.29 24.50
N ILE A 9 -7.62 31.44 23.24
CA ILE A 9 -7.99 30.33 22.35
C ILE A 9 -6.97 30.26 21.21
N SER A 10 -6.36 29.10 21.04
CA SER A 10 -5.46 28.79 19.92
C SER A 10 -6.05 27.70 19.04
N ILE A 11 -5.86 27.83 17.74
CA ILE A 11 -6.29 26.85 16.74
C ILE A 11 -5.04 26.32 16.05
N ILE A 12 -4.74 25.04 16.22
CA ILE A 12 -3.57 24.38 15.63
C ILE A 12 -4.06 23.48 14.50
N VAL A 13 -3.63 23.76 13.28
CA VAL A 13 -4.10 23.05 12.08
C VAL A 13 -2.94 22.34 11.40
N PHE A 14 -3.12 21.07 11.08
CA PHE A 14 -2.13 20.26 10.39
C PHE A 14 -2.42 20.21 8.90
N SER A 15 -1.41 20.46 8.07
CA SER A 15 -1.53 20.33 6.62
C SER A 15 -0.32 19.71 5.96
N LYS A 16 -0.54 18.84 4.96
CA LYS A 16 0.53 18.23 4.18
C LYS A 16 0.16 18.15 2.71
N GLY A 17 0.77 19.02 1.90
CA GLY A 17 0.62 18.99 0.44
C GLY A 17 -0.78 19.33 -0.09
N ARG A 18 -1.64 19.98 0.70
CA ARG A 18 -3.07 20.21 0.36
C ARG A 18 -3.53 21.68 0.50
N PRO A 19 -2.87 22.65 -0.18
CA PRO A 19 -3.20 24.07 -0.04
C PRO A 19 -4.63 24.44 -0.44
N LEU A 20 -5.23 23.77 -1.45
CA LEU A 20 -6.63 24.00 -1.84
C LEU A 20 -7.60 23.71 -0.70
N GLN A 21 -7.39 22.59 -0.01
CA GLN A 21 -8.26 22.13 1.05
C GLN A 21 -8.05 22.96 2.31
N LEU A 22 -6.78 23.30 2.62
CA LEU A 22 -6.46 24.23 3.69
C LEU A 22 -7.09 25.62 3.48
N HIS A 23 -7.21 26.08 2.23
CA HIS A 23 -7.94 27.31 1.94
C HIS A 23 -9.40 27.18 2.34
N ALA A 24 -10.03 26.05 1.99
CA ALA A 24 -11.42 25.78 2.35
C ALA A 24 -11.62 25.70 3.88
N TYR A 25 -10.68 25.08 4.60
CA TYR A 25 -10.66 25.08 6.07
C TYR A 25 -10.67 26.51 6.62
N LEU A 26 -9.72 27.36 6.20
CA LEU A 26 -9.58 28.72 6.72
C LEU A 26 -10.75 29.61 6.31
N GLU A 27 -11.17 29.56 5.05
CA GLU A 27 -12.29 30.34 4.52
C GLU A 27 -13.58 29.99 5.27
N SER A 28 -13.87 28.71 5.46
CA SER A 28 -15.07 28.27 6.20
C SER A 28 -14.99 28.56 7.70
N LEU A 29 -13.82 28.39 8.33
CA LEU A 29 -13.60 28.73 9.74
C LEU A 29 -13.93 30.20 10.02
N PHE A 30 -13.39 31.12 9.23
CA PHE A 30 -13.63 32.56 9.43
C PHE A 30 -15.02 33.01 8.98
N LEU A 31 -15.66 32.28 8.08
CA LEU A 31 -17.04 32.55 7.68
C LEU A 31 -18.05 32.18 8.77
N PHE A 32 -17.83 31.05 9.45
CA PHE A 32 -18.82 30.44 10.35
C PHE A 32 -18.51 30.60 11.84
N SER A 33 -17.39 31.21 12.22
CA SER A 33 -17.04 31.38 13.62
C SER A 33 -16.58 32.79 13.98
N ASP A 34 -16.36 33.00 15.27
CA ASP A 34 -15.73 34.18 15.85
C ASP A 34 -14.20 34.13 15.82
N ALA A 35 -13.60 33.13 15.15
CA ALA A 35 -12.16 32.99 15.01
C ALA A 35 -11.53 34.17 14.24
N GLU A 36 -10.32 34.55 14.64
CA GLU A 36 -9.49 35.54 13.97
C GLU A 36 -8.22 34.87 13.45
N GLN A 37 -7.66 35.37 12.35
CA GLN A 37 -6.47 34.78 11.73
C GLN A 37 -5.30 34.61 12.72
N LYS A 38 -5.08 35.58 13.60
CA LYS A 38 -4.03 35.55 14.63
C LYS A 38 -4.18 34.41 15.66
N MET A 39 -5.36 33.81 15.76
CA MET A 39 -5.62 32.66 16.64
C MET A 39 -5.13 31.35 16.01
N VAL A 40 -4.89 31.33 14.70
CA VAL A 40 -4.60 30.13 13.94
C VAL A 40 -3.10 29.98 13.73
N THR A 41 -2.57 28.81 14.07
CA THR A 41 -1.25 28.36 13.65
C THR A 41 -1.37 27.14 12.75
N ILE A 42 -0.75 27.21 11.58
CA ILE A 42 -0.64 26.08 10.66
C ILE A 42 0.73 25.43 10.84
N LEU A 43 0.74 24.16 11.21
CA LEU A 43 1.92 23.30 11.09
C LEU A 43 1.83 22.58 9.74
N TYR A 44 2.65 23.02 8.78
CA TYR A 44 2.62 22.45 7.43
C TYR A 44 3.91 21.72 7.05
N SER A 45 3.77 20.60 6.35
CA SER A 45 4.90 19.84 5.82
C SER A 45 5.06 20.15 4.33
N GLU A 46 6.26 20.61 3.94
CA GLU A 46 6.57 20.83 2.53
C GLU A 46 6.57 19.50 1.78
N THR A 47 5.80 19.47 0.70
CA THR A 47 5.80 18.36 -0.25
C THR A 47 6.40 18.86 -1.56
N VAL A 48 7.32 18.09 -2.14
CA VAL A 48 8.03 18.46 -3.37
C VAL A 48 7.02 18.89 -4.43
N ASN A 49 7.24 20.07 -5.02
CA ASN A 49 6.38 20.68 -6.05
C ASN A 49 4.96 21.09 -5.60
N ILE A 50 4.67 21.21 -4.30
CA ILE A 50 3.41 21.79 -3.79
C ILE A 50 3.64 23.23 -3.30
N ARG A 51 2.76 24.16 -3.67
CA ARG A 51 2.94 25.61 -3.49
C ARG A 51 1.98 26.17 -2.44
N TYR A 52 2.51 26.53 -1.26
CA TYR A 52 1.78 27.19 -0.17
C TYR A 52 1.78 28.73 -0.23
N LYS A 53 2.65 29.34 -1.05
CA LYS A 53 2.83 30.80 -1.10
C LYS A 53 1.51 31.57 -1.29
N LYS A 54 0.63 31.09 -2.18
CA LYS A 54 -0.65 31.74 -2.47
C LYS A 54 -1.58 31.77 -1.26
N ILE A 55 -1.72 30.65 -0.55
CA ILE A 55 -2.60 30.61 0.64
C ILE A 55 -2.06 31.47 1.79
N MET A 56 -0.74 31.50 1.98
CA MET A 56 -0.10 32.39 2.96
C MET A 56 -0.40 33.87 2.68
N GLN A 57 -0.47 34.26 1.40
CA GLN A 57 -0.84 35.62 1.00
C GLN A 57 -2.33 35.91 1.21
N CYS A 58 -3.21 34.92 1.04
CA CYS A 58 -4.65 35.07 1.31
C CYS A 58 -4.95 35.24 2.81
N PHE A 59 -4.13 34.62 3.68
CA PHE A 59 -4.31 34.64 5.13
C PHE A 59 -3.03 35.13 5.85
N PRO A 60 -2.68 36.43 5.70
CA PRO A 60 -1.38 36.96 6.10
C PRO A 60 -1.18 37.09 7.62
N GLN A 61 -2.26 37.03 8.41
CA GLN A 61 -2.20 37.12 9.87
C GLN A 61 -2.23 35.74 10.55
N VAL A 62 -2.38 34.66 9.76
CA VAL A 62 -2.22 33.29 10.27
C VAL A 62 -0.74 33.03 10.54
N ASN A 63 -0.44 32.34 11.64
CA ASN A 63 0.92 31.94 11.95
C ASN A 63 1.28 30.68 11.15
N TRP A 64 2.36 30.72 10.37
CA TRP A 64 2.77 29.62 9.48
C TRP A 64 4.09 29.02 9.97
N ILE A 65 4.07 27.74 10.31
CA ILE A 65 5.24 27.01 10.78
C ILE A 65 5.49 25.83 9.85
N GLN A 66 6.67 25.81 9.25
CA GLN A 66 7.13 24.67 8.48
C GLN A 66 7.62 23.57 9.44
N GLU A 67 6.98 22.40 9.34
CA GLU A 67 7.35 21.21 10.11
C GLU A 67 8.81 20.81 9.86
N GLN A 68 9.58 20.69 10.93
CA GLN A 68 10.93 20.13 10.95
C GLN A 68 10.90 18.72 11.54
N GLN A 69 10.27 18.58 12.71
CA GLN A 69 10.06 17.32 13.40
C GLN A 69 8.73 17.38 14.14
N PHE A 70 7.73 16.66 13.61
CA PHE A 70 6.34 16.74 14.06
C PHE A 70 6.16 16.73 15.58
N GLU A 71 6.77 15.78 16.29
CA GLU A 71 6.63 15.68 17.76
C GLU A 71 7.14 16.92 18.50
N THR A 72 8.32 17.41 18.12
CA THR A 72 8.96 18.57 18.75
C THR A 72 8.15 19.83 18.48
N ASP A 73 7.75 20.02 17.22
CA ASP A 73 6.97 21.18 16.79
C ASP A 73 5.58 21.17 17.45
N LEU A 74 4.91 20.01 17.53
CA LEU A 74 3.64 19.84 18.24
C LEU A 74 3.76 20.16 19.73
N LYS A 75 4.76 19.62 20.42
CA LYS A 75 4.98 19.85 21.86
C LYS A 75 5.23 21.34 22.15
N GLN A 76 6.00 22.01 21.29
CA GLN A 76 6.22 23.45 21.38
C GLN A 76 4.91 24.22 21.16
N LEU A 77 4.15 23.89 20.12
CA LEU A 77 2.89 24.54 19.80
C LEU A 77 1.85 24.43 20.92
N VAL A 78 1.69 23.24 21.49
CA VAL A 78 0.80 23.02 22.64
C VAL A 78 1.27 23.81 23.87
N THR A 79 2.58 23.95 24.06
CA THR A 79 3.18 24.73 25.16
C THR A 79 2.93 26.22 25.01
N ASP A 80 3.00 26.74 23.78
CA ASP A 80 2.85 28.17 23.49
C ASP A 80 1.39 28.62 23.30
N ALA A 81 0.47 27.66 23.10
CA ALA A 81 -0.94 27.94 22.91
C ALA A 81 -1.61 28.65 24.11
N GLY A 82 -2.76 29.28 23.87
CA GLY A 82 -3.64 29.82 24.90
C GLY A 82 -4.27 28.74 25.79
N GLU A 83 -5.09 29.16 26.76
CA GLU A 83 -5.76 28.26 27.72
C GLU A 83 -6.67 27.19 27.09
N TYR A 84 -7.12 27.40 25.85
CA TYR A 84 -7.95 26.48 25.09
C TYR A 84 -7.35 26.22 23.71
N ILE A 85 -7.40 24.97 23.27
CA ILE A 85 -6.80 24.52 22.02
C ILE A 85 -7.87 23.81 21.19
N MET A 86 -8.08 24.26 19.96
CA MET A 86 -8.81 23.50 18.95
C MET A 86 -7.81 22.96 17.94
N PHE A 87 -7.89 21.66 17.64
CA PHE A 87 -7.13 21.07 16.55
C PHE A 87 -7.94 21.07 15.25
N GLY A 88 -7.25 21.08 14.11
CA GLY A 88 -7.86 20.93 12.79
C GLY A 88 -6.98 20.19 11.81
N CYS A 89 -7.61 19.58 10.81
CA CYS A 89 -6.95 19.03 9.63
C CYS A 89 -7.46 19.76 8.37
N ASP A 90 -6.61 19.85 7.36
CA ASP A 90 -6.91 20.61 6.13
C ASP A 90 -8.10 20.06 5.29
N ASP A 91 -8.64 18.89 5.62
CA ASP A 91 -9.81 18.26 4.99
C ASP A 91 -11.13 18.56 5.71
N VAL A 92 -11.10 19.33 6.80
CA VAL A 92 -12.30 19.84 7.45
C VAL A 92 -12.86 21.06 6.72
N VAL A 93 -14.18 21.09 6.56
CA VAL A 93 -14.93 22.27 6.09
C VAL A 93 -16.04 22.57 7.09
N PHE A 94 -16.12 23.81 7.56
CA PHE A 94 -17.21 24.26 8.43
C PHE A 94 -18.44 24.59 7.59
N THR A 95 -19.61 24.15 8.06
CA THR A 95 -20.90 24.22 7.34
C THR A 95 -21.99 24.95 8.13
N GLY A 96 -21.74 25.29 9.40
CA GLY A 96 -22.71 25.93 10.28
C GLY A 96 -22.05 26.86 11.29
N LYS A 97 -22.81 27.85 11.78
CA LYS A 97 -22.28 28.87 12.71
C LYS A 97 -21.97 28.27 14.09
N PHE A 98 -20.84 28.67 14.67
CA PHE A 98 -20.47 28.34 16.05
C PHE A 98 -19.66 29.48 16.70
N CYS A 99 -19.55 29.45 18.03
CA CYS A 99 -18.84 30.47 18.81
C CYS A 99 -17.82 29.81 19.74
N LEU A 100 -16.53 30.06 19.49
CA LEU A 100 -15.41 29.53 20.27
C LEU A 100 -15.40 30.09 21.68
N ILE A 101 -15.74 31.38 21.86
CA ILE A 101 -15.85 32.00 23.19
C ILE A 101 -16.94 31.31 24.02
N GLU A 102 -18.09 30.98 23.42
CA GLU A 102 -19.18 30.28 24.11
C GLU A 102 -18.78 28.84 24.46
N ALA A 103 -18.14 28.12 23.53
CA ALA A 103 -17.63 26.78 23.78
C ALA A 103 -16.59 26.77 24.92
N ALA A 104 -15.63 27.70 24.91
CA ALA A 104 -14.65 27.87 25.99
C ALA A 104 -15.34 28.24 27.31
N SER A 105 -16.31 29.15 27.29
CA SER A 105 -17.11 29.53 28.46
C SER A 105 -17.89 28.35 29.04
N TYR A 106 -18.40 27.47 28.19
CA TYR A 106 -19.07 26.24 28.60
C TYR A 106 -18.08 25.29 29.30
N LEU A 107 -16.86 25.14 28.77
CA LEU A 107 -15.79 24.39 29.42
C LEU A 107 -15.39 25.02 30.78
N VAL A 108 -15.37 26.34 30.94
CA VAL A 108 -15.13 26.96 32.26
C VAL A 108 -16.20 26.53 33.27
N LYS A 109 -17.48 26.63 32.89
CA LYS A 109 -18.61 26.31 33.77
C LYS A 109 -18.69 24.81 34.08
N ASN A 110 -18.32 23.96 33.13
CA ASN A 110 -18.50 22.52 33.21
C ASN A 110 -17.16 21.78 33.31
N SER A 111 -16.60 21.76 34.51
CA SER A 111 -15.29 21.14 34.78
C SER A 111 -15.23 19.64 34.47
N LYS A 112 -16.36 18.93 34.39
CA LYS A 112 -16.38 17.49 34.05
C LYS A 112 -16.40 17.20 32.53
N VAL A 113 -16.51 18.22 31.69
CA VAL A 113 -16.53 18.09 30.22
C VAL A 113 -15.11 18.16 29.68
N PHE A 114 -14.70 17.16 28.92
CA PHE A 114 -13.37 16.99 28.34
C PHE A 114 -13.14 17.93 27.16
N GLY A 115 -14.01 17.88 26.15
CA GLY A 115 -13.93 18.71 24.95
C GLY A 115 -15.31 19.14 24.45
N TYR A 116 -15.31 20.23 23.68
CA TYR A 116 -16.48 20.79 23.02
C TYR A 116 -16.34 20.61 21.50
N SER A 117 -17.12 19.71 20.92
CA SER A 117 -16.96 19.23 19.55
C SER A 117 -17.85 20.00 18.57
N MET A 118 -17.28 20.47 17.46
CA MET A 118 -18.02 21.17 16.40
C MET A 118 -18.57 20.23 15.31
N ARG A 119 -18.08 18.98 15.27
CA ARG A 119 -18.50 17.96 14.28
C ARG A 119 -19.80 17.22 14.65
N LEU A 120 -20.29 17.36 15.88
CA LEU A 120 -21.46 16.67 16.38
C LEU A 120 -22.66 17.61 16.50
N GLY A 121 -23.85 17.02 16.41
CA GLY A 121 -25.14 17.70 16.48
C GLY A 121 -26.30 16.72 16.36
N ASP A 122 -27.53 17.24 16.30
CA ASP A 122 -28.80 16.49 16.18
C ASP A 122 -28.89 15.62 14.94
N ASN A 123 -28.29 16.09 13.85
CA ASN A 123 -28.27 15.43 12.56
C ASN A 123 -27.33 14.22 12.52
N ILE A 124 -26.41 14.07 13.48
CA ILE A 124 -25.51 12.93 13.55
C ILE A 124 -26.20 11.80 14.30
N THR A 125 -26.51 10.72 13.59
CA THR A 125 -27.27 9.58 14.14
C THR A 125 -26.51 8.27 13.93
N PRO A 126 -26.69 7.25 14.80
CA PRO A 126 -27.51 7.24 16.03
C PRO A 126 -26.89 8.04 17.19
N ARG A 127 -27.76 8.53 18.10
CA ARG A 127 -27.39 9.38 19.25
C ARG A 127 -27.37 8.60 20.58
N PRO A 128 -26.50 8.97 21.55
CA PRO A 128 -26.53 8.40 22.89
C PRO A 128 -27.86 8.66 23.60
N GLN A 129 -28.35 7.70 24.40
CA GLN A 129 -29.58 7.89 25.20
C GLN A 129 -29.38 8.85 26.39
N ASN A 130 -28.13 9.11 26.77
CA ASN A 130 -27.73 9.90 27.94
C ASN A 130 -27.35 11.35 27.60
N LEU A 131 -28.03 11.97 26.63
CA LEU A 131 -27.85 13.38 26.30
C LEU A 131 -28.48 14.29 27.36
N SER A 132 -27.83 15.41 27.67
CA SER A 132 -28.40 16.45 28.53
C SER A 132 -29.64 17.07 27.92
N THR A 133 -30.53 17.58 28.78
CA THR A 133 -31.80 18.23 28.39
C THR A 133 -31.67 19.75 28.25
N GLU A 134 -30.46 20.30 28.09
CA GLU A 134 -30.25 21.75 27.89
C GLU A 134 -30.52 22.12 26.43
N ASP A 135 -31.32 23.18 26.21
CA ASP A 135 -31.84 23.53 24.87
C ASP A 135 -30.77 24.01 23.87
N SER A 136 -29.56 24.39 24.33
CA SER A 136 -28.51 24.99 23.48
C SER A 136 -27.21 24.18 23.40
N VAL A 137 -26.98 23.23 24.31
CA VAL A 137 -25.77 22.39 24.33
C VAL A 137 -26.12 20.96 24.71
N PHE A 138 -25.65 20.01 23.91
CA PHE A 138 -25.70 18.59 24.26
C PHE A 138 -24.41 18.17 24.93
N ALA A 139 -24.52 17.73 26.18
CA ALA A 139 -23.49 17.03 26.90
C ALA A 139 -23.85 15.54 27.04
N TRP A 140 -22.86 14.66 26.90
CA TRP A 140 -23.04 13.22 27.06
C TRP A 140 -21.81 12.60 27.70
N LYS A 141 -22.00 11.44 28.34
CA LYS A 141 -20.86 10.61 28.78
C LYS A 141 -20.27 9.94 27.54
N TRP A 142 -19.01 10.24 27.22
CA TRP A 142 -18.42 9.80 25.95
C TRP A 142 -18.24 8.29 25.85
N ASN A 143 -18.02 7.57 26.96
CA ASN A 143 -17.94 6.11 26.94
C ASN A 143 -19.33 5.50 26.73
N CYS A 144 -19.76 5.43 25.46
CA CYS A 144 -21.06 4.96 25.00
C CYS A 144 -20.91 4.02 23.79
N GLU A 145 -22.00 3.37 23.37
CA GLU A 145 -21.96 2.35 22.32
C GLU A 145 -21.76 2.93 20.91
N TYR A 146 -22.01 4.23 20.72
CA TYR A 146 -22.01 4.85 19.40
C TYR A 146 -20.63 5.42 19.04
N GLN A 147 -20.03 4.87 17.98
CA GLN A 147 -18.64 5.14 17.60
C GLN A 147 -18.31 6.64 17.47
N HIS A 148 -19.16 7.44 16.82
CA HIS A 148 -18.93 8.88 16.64
C HIS A 148 -18.94 9.69 17.95
N TYR A 149 -19.67 9.20 18.96
CA TYR A 149 -19.80 9.81 20.28
C TYR A 149 -18.83 9.22 21.31
N ASN A 150 -18.21 8.08 20.98
CA ASN A 150 -17.21 7.38 21.79
C ASN A 150 -15.76 7.65 21.34
N TYR A 151 -15.54 8.84 20.77
CA TYR A 151 -14.26 9.28 20.26
C TYR A 151 -13.92 10.67 20.85
N PRO A 152 -13.57 10.74 22.15
CA PRO A 152 -13.40 12.00 22.88
C PRO A 152 -12.13 12.76 22.51
N TRP A 153 -11.10 12.08 22.00
CA TRP A 153 -9.83 12.65 21.58
C TRP A 153 -9.73 12.57 20.05
N GLU A 154 -9.68 13.72 19.41
CA GLU A 154 -9.67 13.85 17.95
C GLU A 154 -9.04 15.17 17.53
N LEU A 155 -8.63 15.25 16.27
CA LEU A 155 -7.93 16.41 15.72
C LEU A 155 -8.78 17.23 14.74
N ASP A 156 -10.07 16.91 14.62
CA ASP A 156 -10.99 17.43 13.61
C ASP A 156 -12.08 18.34 14.23
N CYS A 157 -11.62 19.41 14.91
CA CYS A 157 -12.43 20.55 15.38
C CYS A 157 -13.20 20.36 16.70
N THR A 158 -12.57 19.74 17.69
CA THR A 158 -12.96 19.82 19.10
C THR A 158 -12.07 20.79 19.86
N LEU A 159 -12.70 21.66 20.66
CA LEU A 159 -12.03 22.57 21.58
C LEU A 159 -11.77 21.88 22.92
N TYR A 160 -10.51 21.91 23.36
CA TYR A 160 -10.04 21.32 24.61
C TYR A 160 -9.42 22.37 25.53
N ARG A 161 -9.25 22.05 26.81
CA ARG A 161 -8.42 22.86 27.71
C ARG A 161 -6.95 22.50 27.50
N LYS A 162 -6.08 23.50 27.39
CA LYS A 162 -4.63 23.32 27.26
C LYS A 162 -4.06 22.40 28.33
N LYS A 163 -4.51 22.51 29.59
CA LYS A 163 -4.04 21.62 30.67
C LYS A 163 -4.29 20.13 30.41
N ASP A 164 -5.43 19.81 29.80
CA ASP A 164 -5.82 18.43 29.52
C ASP A 164 -5.03 17.93 28.29
N VAL A 165 -4.84 18.79 27.27
CA VAL A 165 -3.99 18.52 26.09
C VAL A 165 -2.52 18.33 26.46
N LEU A 166 -1.95 19.25 27.26
CA LEU A 166 -0.57 19.17 27.75
C LEU A 166 -0.31 17.85 28.45
N LYS A 167 -1.22 17.45 29.34
CA LYS A 167 -1.10 16.18 30.03
C LYS A 167 -1.01 15.01 29.04
N LEU A 168 -1.95 14.91 28.09
CA LEU A 168 -1.95 13.83 27.11
C LEU A 168 -0.70 13.84 26.22
N THR A 169 -0.24 15.02 25.81
CA THR A 169 0.88 15.18 24.88
C THR A 169 2.23 14.93 25.52
N MET A 170 2.41 15.40 26.76
CA MET A 170 3.69 15.33 27.48
C MET A 170 3.89 14.00 28.20
N GLU A 171 2.81 13.32 28.58
CA GLU A 171 2.85 11.96 29.17
C GLU A 171 2.86 10.85 28.10
N GLU A 172 2.96 11.18 26.80
CA GLU A 172 3.08 10.18 25.76
C GLU A 172 4.53 9.68 25.65
N ASP A 173 4.72 8.39 25.96
CA ASP A 173 6.02 7.73 25.88
C ASP A 173 6.39 7.31 24.45
N ASN A 174 5.40 7.09 23.57
CA ASN A 174 5.67 6.71 22.19
C ASN A 174 5.95 7.94 21.31
N THR A 175 6.86 7.77 20.35
CA THR A 175 7.15 8.82 19.36
C THR A 175 5.91 9.21 18.56
N ILE A 176 5.54 10.49 18.58
CA ILE A 176 4.40 11.03 17.85
C ILE A 176 4.86 11.45 16.47
N LYS A 177 4.63 10.60 15.46
CA LYS A 177 5.22 10.82 14.12
C LYS A 177 4.43 11.75 13.21
N ASN A 178 3.13 11.92 13.46
CA ASN A 178 2.18 12.66 12.63
C ASN A 178 0.82 12.77 13.36
N PRO A 179 -0.16 13.51 12.82
CA PRO A 179 -1.48 13.67 13.45
C PRO A 179 -2.20 12.35 13.72
N ASN A 180 -2.13 11.36 12.82
CA ASN A 180 -2.78 10.05 13.04
C ASN A 180 -2.17 9.29 14.22
N TYR A 181 -0.85 9.35 14.41
CA TYR A 181 -0.19 8.78 15.59
C TYR A 181 -0.62 9.50 16.87
N TYR A 182 -0.79 10.83 16.79
CA TYR A 182 -1.22 11.63 17.92
C TYR A 182 -2.67 11.35 18.32
N GLU A 183 -3.54 11.09 17.36
CA GLU A 183 -4.92 10.68 17.62
C GLU A 183 -4.99 9.24 18.16
N ALA A 184 -4.22 8.33 17.57
CA ALA A 184 -4.18 6.91 17.92
C ALA A 184 -3.55 6.61 19.31
N MET A 185 -2.95 7.61 19.97
CA MET A 185 -2.38 7.43 21.31
C MET A 185 -3.45 7.12 22.37
N ILE A 186 -4.71 7.46 22.09
CA ILE A 186 -5.85 7.14 22.95
C ILE A 186 -6.55 5.89 22.40
N THR A 187 -6.34 4.77 23.08
CA THR A 187 -6.90 3.46 22.70
C THR A 187 -8.10 3.11 23.58
N PRO A 188 -8.95 2.15 23.15
CA PRO A 188 -10.05 1.65 23.98
C PRO A 188 -9.61 1.20 25.38
N GLU A 189 -8.38 0.66 25.51
CA GLU A 189 -7.82 0.14 26.76
C GLU A 189 -7.29 1.22 27.71
N ASN A 190 -6.84 2.38 27.17
CA ASN A 190 -6.20 3.42 27.97
C ASN A 190 -7.07 4.68 28.20
N ARG A 191 -8.11 4.89 27.37
CA ARG A 191 -8.88 6.14 27.34
C ARG A 191 -9.50 6.54 28.67
N GLU A 192 -10.01 5.60 29.47
CA GLU A 192 -10.59 5.91 30.79
C GLU A 192 -9.54 6.36 31.82
N LYS A 193 -8.30 5.88 31.68
CA LYS A 193 -7.19 6.27 32.56
C LYS A 193 -6.61 7.62 32.16
N ARG A 194 -6.51 7.88 30.85
CA ARG A 194 -5.89 9.10 30.31
C ARG A 194 -6.87 10.28 30.28
N ILE A 195 -8.15 10.03 29.99
CA ILE A 195 -9.21 11.04 29.91
C ILE A 195 -10.04 11.01 31.20
N ILE A 196 -9.64 11.85 32.17
CA ILE A 196 -10.26 11.89 33.50
C ILE A 196 -11.67 12.50 33.47
N ARG A 197 -11.95 13.36 32.48
CA ARG A 197 -13.24 14.05 32.34
C ARG A 197 -14.23 13.16 31.58
N PRO A 198 -15.34 12.73 32.20
CA PRO A 198 -16.17 11.68 31.62
C PRO A 198 -17.17 12.18 30.57
N TYR A 199 -17.33 13.50 30.39
CA TYR A 199 -18.33 14.08 29.49
C TYR A 199 -17.68 14.76 28.28
N MET A 200 -18.41 14.83 27.18
CA MET A 200 -18.13 15.68 26.02
C MET A 200 -19.34 16.61 25.80
N ALA A 201 -19.16 17.69 25.04
CA ALA A 201 -20.24 18.61 24.68
C ALA A 201 -20.22 18.99 23.19
N CYS A 202 -21.35 19.44 22.65
CA CYS A 202 -21.49 20.02 21.31
C CYS A 202 -22.74 20.92 21.26
N ASN A 203 -22.88 21.73 20.20
CA ASN A 203 -24.07 22.57 20.01
C ASN A 203 -25.35 21.72 19.97
N ALA A 204 -26.42 22.16 20.63
CA ALA A 204 -27.76 21.59 20.40
C ALA A 204 -28.31 22.14 19.08
N GLY A 205 -28.23 21.33 18.03
CA GLY A 205 -28.57 21.72 16.65
C GLY A 205 -27.74 20.96 15.63
N LEU A 206 -27.64 21.48 14.40
CA LEU A 206 -26.85 20.83 13.34
C LEU A 206 -25.34 20.89 13.65
N SER A 207 -24.63 19.81 13.32
CA SER A 207 -23.16 19.79 13.30
C SER A 207 -22.61 20.93 12.45
N CYS A 208 -21.55 21.56 12.91
CA CYS A 208 -20.97 22.74 12.28
C CYS A 208 -19.79 22.42 11.35
N ALA A 209 -19.34 21.17 11.29
CA ALA A 209 -18.19 20.76 10.49
C ALA A 209 -18.39 19.38 9.85
N ILE A 210 -17.80 19.20 8.66
CA ILE A 210 -17.68 17.93 7.94
C ILE A 210 -16.22 17.68 7.58
N VAL A 211 -15.85 16.41 7.40
CA VAL A 211 -14.51 16.00 6.94
C VAL A 211 -14.63 15.39 5.55
N ILE A 212 -14.06 16.04 4.53
CA ILE A 212 -14.15 15.57 3.14
C ILE A 212 -13.05 14.56 2.85
N THR A 213 -13.40 13.27 2.87
CA THR A 213 -12.43 12.15 2.81
C THR A 213 -12.08 11.72 1.40
N VAL A 214 -11.67 12.65 0.54
CA VAL A 214 -11.30 12.37 -0.87
C VAL A 214 -9.82 12.11 -1.09
N ASN A 215 -8.97 12.41 -0.12
CA ASN A 215 -7.51 12.30 -0.24
C ASN A 215 -6.91 11.41 0.82
N ARG A 216 -5.96 10.58 0.39
CA ARG A 216 -5.14 9.79 1.31
C ARG A 216 -3.93 10.61 1.71
N VAL A 217 -3.81 10.85 3.02
CA VAL A 217 -2.78 11.73 3.56
C VAL A 217 -1.47 10.98 3.77
N GLN A 218 -1.50 9.67 4.09
CA GLN A 218 -0.32 8.90 4.52
C GLN A 218 -0.46 7.36 4.31
N ASP A 219 0.68 6.66 4.27
CA ASP A 219 0.79 5.20 4.07
C ASP A 219 0.62 4.37 5.36
N THR A 220 0.54 5.00 6.53
CA THR A 220 0.69 4.36 7.84
C THR A 220 -0.58 3.69 8.39
N HIS A 221 -1.78 4.15 7.99
CA HIS A 221 -3.07 3.52 8.34
C HIS A 221 -3.98 3.46 7.10
N GLN A 222 -4.75 2.37 6.93
CA GLN A 222 -5.71 2.20 5.84
C GLN A 222 -7.08 2.80 6.23
N ASN A 223 -7.17 4.12 6.35
CA ASN A 223 -8.47 4.78 6.47
C ASN A 223 -9.20 4.75 5.11
N GLY A 224 -10.52 4.58 5.11
CA GLY A 224 -11.31 4.65 3.89
C GLY A 224 -11.30 6.06 3.29
N PHE A 225 -11.13 6.16 1.97
CA PHE A 225 -11.21 7.43 1.23
C PHE A 225 -11.98 7.24 -0.08
N ASP A 226 -12.64 8.30 -0.56
CA ASP A 226 -13.41 8.31 -1.81
C ASP A 226 -12.53 8.79 -2.97
N ASP A 227 -12.01 7.85 -3.77
CA ASP A 227 -11.19 8.11 -4.96
C ASP A 227 -12.02 8.35 -6.24
N SER A 228 -13.31 8.65 -6.09
CA SER A 228 -14.21 8.81 -7.23
C SER A 228 -13.94 10.10 -8.04
N MET A 229 -13.22 11.08 -7.47
CA MET A 229 -12.73 12.29 -8.16
C MET A 229 -11.20 12.31 -8.26
N LEU A 230 -10.67 13.13 -9.19
CA LEU A 230 -9.23 13.34 -9.34
C LEU A 230 -8.72 14.30 -8.26
N THR A 231 -8.46 13.80 -7.07
CA THR A 231 -8.10 14.66 -5.93
C THR A 231 -6.63 14.55 -5.54
N ASP A 232 -5.77 13.94 -6.37
CA ASP A 232 -4.33 13.88 -6.11
C ASP A 232 -3.72 15.27 -5.87
N ILE A 233 -2.73 15.32 -4.97
CA ILE A 233 -2.16 16.56 -4.45
C ILE A 233 -1.61 17.49 -5.55
N TYR A 234 -1.10 16.94 -6.66
CA TYR A 234 -0.53 17.74 -7.74
C TYR A 234 -1.62 18.34 -8.64
N SER A 235 -2.67 17.58 -8.92
CA SER A 235 -3.84 18.11 -9.62
C SER A 235 -4.52 19.21 -8.80
N LEU A 236 -4.67 19.02 -7.48
CA LEU A 236 -5.24 20.03 -6.60
C LEU A 236 -4.36 21.29 -6.48
N ASP A 237 -3.04 21.12 -6.42
CA ASP A 237 -2.11 22.24 -6.44
C ASP A 237 -2.24 23.09 -7.72
N ARG A 238 -2.35 22.44 -8.89
CA ARG A 238 -2.60 23.13 -10.18
C ARG A 238 -3.93 23.87 -10.18
N LEU A 239 -5.01 23.22 -9.73
CA LEU A 239 -6.33 23.84 -9.62
C LEU A 239 -6.27 25.12 -8.78
N TYR A 240 -5.59 25.06 -7.64
CA TYR A 240 -5.51 26.17 -6.71
C TYR A 240 -4.61 27.30 -7.22
N ASN A 241 -3.38 26.97 -7.63
CA ASN A 241 -2.36 27.96 -7.95
C ASN A 241 -2.45 28.46 -9.39
N ASP A 242 -2.74 27.59 -10.36
CA ASP A 242 -2.71 27.93 -11.79
C ASP A 242 -4.10 28.30 -12.32
N GLU A 243 -5.14 27.57 -11.90
CA GLU A 243 -6.53 27.82 -12.35
C GLU A 243 -7.31 28.76 -11.41
N ASP A 244 -6.70 29.16 -10.30
CA ASP A 244 -7.28 30.07 -9.31
C ASP A 244 -8.64 29.57 -8.79
N ASN A 245 -8.73 28.28 -8.46
CA ASN A 245 -9.96 27.63 -8.03
C ASN A 245 -9.92 27.25 -6.55
N THR A 246 -11.08 27.30 -5.88
CA THR A 246 -11.27 26.96 -4.46
C THR A 246 -12.53 26.12 -4.29
N LEU A 247 -12.75 25.57 -3.09
CA LEU A 247 -14.03 24.94 -2.77
C LEU A 247 -15.15 25.99 -2.62
N ASP A 248 -16.36 25.62 -3.00
CA ASP A 248 -17.56 26.44 -2.89
C ASP A 248 -18.22 26.22 -1.52
N ILE A 249 -17.74 26.94 -0.52
CA ILE A 249 -18.14 26.78 0.89
C ILE A 249 -19.64 26.93 1.08
N GLU A 250 -20.27 27.91 0.42
CA GLU A 250 -21.72 28.13 0.52
C GLU A 250 -22.53 26.95 -0.03
N LYS A 251 -22.13 26.41 -1.19
CA LYS A 251 -22.79 25.22 -1.74
C LYS A 251 -22.59 24.00 -0.87
N ILE A 252 -21.38 23.81 -0.33
CA ILE A 252 -21.06 22.67 0.55
C ILE A 252 -21.93 22.74 1.82
N ALA A 253 -22.02 23.91 2.44
CA ALA A 253 -22.84 24.13 3.63
C ALA A 253 -24.34 23.87 3.40
N ALA A 254 -24.84 24.10 2.17
CA ALA A 254 -26.24 23.91 1.83
C ALA A 254 -26.69 22.45 1.63
N ILE A 255 -25.78 21.48 1.49
CA ILE A 255 -26.12 20.06 1.22
C ILE A 255 -26.77 19.39 2.43
N GLY A 256 -26.42 19.83 3.64
CA GLY A 256 -26.76 19.17 4.90
C GLY A 256 -26.04 17.81 5.03
N ASN A 257 -25.76 17.37 6.25
CA ASN A 257 -25.05 16.12 6.50
C ASN A 257 -25.74 15.30 7.60
N HIS A 258 -25.58 13.99 7.59
CA HIS A 258 -26.02 13.08 8.67
C HIS A 258 -24.86 12.22 9.22
N ILE A 259 -23.69 12.39 8.62
CA ILE A 259 -22.41 11.77 8.98
C ILE A 259 -21.35 12.86 9.00
N ILE A 260 -20.23 12.56 9.67
CA ILE A 260 -19.11 13.47 9.85
C ILE A 260 -18.17 13.41 8.63
N HIS A 261 -17.78 12.19 8.25
CA HIS A 261 -16.92 11.93 7.11
C HIS A 261 -17.76 11.79 5.86
N VAL A 262 -17.57 12.70 4.91
CA VAL A 262 -18.35 12.77 3.67
C VAL A 262 -17.47 12.49 2.44
N GLY A 263 -18.10 12.02 1.37
CA GLY A 263 -17.39 11.64 0.14
C GLY A 263 -17.16 12.79 -0.83
N ALA A 264 -16.75 12.43 -2.04
CA ALA A 264 -16.42 13.38 -3.10
C ALA A 264 -17.60 14.22 -3.58
N GLU A 265 -18.84 13.85 -3.24
CA GLU A 265 -20.01 14.69 -3.50
C GLU A 265 -19.99 16.05 -2.80
N TYR A 266 -19.20 16.22 -1.72
CA TYR A 266 -18.98 17.51 -1.05
C TYR A 266 -17.74 18.24 -1.57
N PHE A 267 -16.97 17.66 -2.49
CA PHE A 267 -15.81 18.31 -3.11
C PHE A 267 -16.24 19.21 -4.29
N ILE A 268 -16.94 20.29 -3.97
CA ILE A 268 -17.52 21.19 -4.97
C ILE A 268 -16.58 22.37 -5.21
N LEU A 269 -16.08 22.51 -6.44
CA LEU A 269 -15.27 23.65 -6.86
C LEU A 269 -16.13 24.88 -7.18
N ARG A 270 -15.63 26.07 -6.83
CA ARG A 270 -16.26 27.37 -7.13
C ARG A 270 -16.31 27.63 -8.63
N LYS A 271 -15.20 27.39 -9.34
CA LYS A 271 -15.14 27.40 -10.81
C LYS A 271 -15.37 25.99 -11.34
N LYS A 272 -16.26 25.84 -12.32
CA LYS A 272 -16.56 24.54 -12.95
C LYS A 272 -15.32 24.02 -13.69
N THR A 273 -14.78 22.88 -13.26
CA THR A 273 -13.66 22.20 -13.93
C THR A 273 -14.06 20.80 -14.39
N LYS A 274 -13.61 20.41 -15.59
CA LYS A 274 -13.87 19.09 -16.16
C LYS A 274 -13.26 18.00 -15.27
N GLY A 275 -14.05 17.00 -14.87
CA GLY A 275 -13.62 15.92 -13.97
C GLY A 275 -14.14 16.03 -12.53
N TYR A 276 -14.70 17.18 -12.14
CA TYR A 276 -15.19 17.46 -10.78
C TYR A 276 -16.72 17.70 -10.75
N SER A 277 -17.46 17.06 -11.67
CA SER A 277 -18.93 17.21 -11.72
C SER A 277 -19.64 16.06 -11.02
N SER A 278 -20.71 16.38 -10.28
CA SER A 278 -21.55 15.38 -9.59
C SER A 278 -22.11 14.34 -10.57
N ALA A 279 -22.47 14.74 -11.81
CA ALA A 279 -22.95 13.83 -12.85
C ALA A 279 -21.89 12.77 -13.28
N GLN A 280 -20.61 13.16 -13.35
CA GLN A 280 -19.52 12.21 -13.61
C GLN A 280 -19.29 11.27 -12.41
N LEU A 281 -19.47 11.78 -11.19
CA LEU A 281 -19.41 10.97 -9.95
C LEU A 281 -20.46 9.86 -9.95
N TYR A 282 -21.73 10.22 -10.22
CA TYR A 282 -22.82 9.24 -10.31
C TYR A 282 -22.59 8.22 -11.42
N LYS A 283 -22.05 8.64 -12.57
CA LYS A 283 -21.71 7.73 -13.67
C LYS A 283 -20.57 6.76 -13.28
N LYS A 284 -19.57 7.20 -12.51
CA LYS A 284 -18.47 6.35 -12.01
C LYS A 284 -18.97 5.38 -10.92
N LYS A 285 -19.69 5.88 -9.89
CA LYS A 285 -20.29 5.06 -8.83
C LYS A 285 -21.26 4.01 -9.42
N ALA A 286 -22.08 4.38 -10.42
CA ALA A 286 -22.96 3.42 -11.12
C ALA A 286 -22.18 2.36 -11.91
N LYS A 287 -21.08 2.75 -12.59
CA LYS A 287 -20.20 1.81 -13.29
C LYS A 287 -19.49 0.84 -12.33
N ASP A 288 -19.11 1.30 -11.14
CA ASP A 288 -18.48 0.45 -10.12
C ASP A 288 -19.47 -0.51 -9.47
N VAL A 289 -20.71 -0.09 -9.23
CA VAL A 289 -21.79 -0.98 -8.76
C VAL A 289 -22.12 -2.03 -9.83
N ALA A 290 -22.25 -1.62 -11.10
CA ALA A 290 -22.40 -2.54 -12.22
C ALA A 290 -21.18 -3.48 -12.37
N GLY A 291 -19.97 -2.98 -12.11
CA GLY A 291 -18.74 -3.76 -12.06
C GLY A 291 -18.71 -4.77 -10.90
N LYS A 292 -19.25 -4.42 -9.73
CA LYS A 292 -19.38 -5.32 -8.58
C LYS A 292 -20.40 -6.45 -8.86
N LEU A 293 -21.52 -6.13 -9.51
CA LEU A 293 -22.55 -7.11 -9.92
C LEU A 293 -22.04 -8.08 -11.00
N THR A 294 -21.36 -7.58 -12.02
CA THR A 294 -20.78 -8.41 -13.10
C THR A 294 -19.63 -9.31 -12.62
N ARG A 295 -18.94 -8.96 -11.53
CA ARG A 295 -17.85 -9.75 -10.94
C ARG A 295 -18.31 -10.84 -9.97
N LEU A 296 -19.59 -10.90 -9.61
CA LEU A 296 -20.07 -11.86 -8.62
C LEU A 296 -19.94 -13.32 -9.11
N PRO A 297 -20.34 -13.68 -10.35
CA PRO A 297 -20.02 -14.98 -10.94
C PRO A 297 -18.52 -15.32 -10.95
N ILE A 298 -17.66 -14.34 -11.26
CA ILE A 298 -16.19 -14.53 -11.27
C ILE A 298 -15.67 -14.83 -9.85
N ARG A 299 -16.18 -14.13 -8.83
CA ARG A 299 -15.80 -14.40 -7.43
C ARG A 299 -16.26 -15.79 -6.98
N VAL A 300 -17.46 -16.20 -7.37
CA VAL A 300 -17.97 -17.55 -7.08
C VAL A 300 -17.10 -18.60 -7.78
N ASP A 301 -16.77 -18.40 -9.05
CA ASP A 301 -15.85 -19.29 -9.80
C ASP A 301 -14.48 -19.39 -9.12
N HIS A 302 -13.86 -18.27 -8.76
CA HIS A 302 -12.58 -18.26 -8.05
C HIS A 302 -12.67 -18.92 -6.67
N HIS A 303 -13.78 -18.73 -5.94
CA HIS A 303 -13.98 -19.39 -4.66
C HIS A 303 -14.10 -20.91 -4.80
N LEU A 304 -14.90 -21.39 -5.77
CA LEU A 304 -15.03 -22.82 -6.07
C LEU A 304 -13.71 -23.42 -6.53
N GLU A 305 -12.97 -22.70 -7.37
CA GLU A 305 -11.67 -23.13 -7.88
C GLU A 305 -10.63 -23.24 -6.77
N ARG A 306 -10.60 -22.26 -5.85
CA ARG A 306 -9.78 -22.32 -4.64
C ARG A 306 -10.10 -23.55 -3.79
N LEU A 307 -11.39 -23.87 -3.57
CA LEU A 307 -11.79 -25.05 -2.81
C LEU A 307 -11.38 -26.35 -3.52
N GLN A 308 -11.47 -26.40 -4.84
CA GLN A 308 -10.99 -27.55 -5.64
C GLN A 308 -9.47 -27.72 -5.49
N TYR A 309 -8.72 -26.62 -5.59
CA TYR A 309 -7.28 -26.63 -5.35
C TYR A 309 -6.95 -27.13 -3.94
N GLU A 310 -7.52 -26.54 -2.89
CA GLU A 310 -7.27 -26.91 -1.50
C GLU A 310 -7.61 -28.39 -1.21
N LYS A 311 -8.59 -28.98 -1.92
CA LYS A 311 -8.95 -30.41 -1.85
C LYS A 311 -8.07 -31.33 -2.71
N GLY A 312 -7.09 -30.79 -3.43
CA GLY A 312 -6.17 -31.57 -4.26
C GLY A 312 -6.74 -32.00 -5.62
N ALA A 313 -7.80 -31.35 -6.13
CA ALA A 313 -8.45 -31.76 -7.39
C ALA A 313 -7.53 -31.69 -8.64
N TYR A 314 -6.36 -31.08 -8.52
CA TYR A 314 -5.40 -30.88 -9.60
C TYR A 314 -4.14 -31.75 -9.50
N THR A 315 -3.95 -32.51 -8.41
CA THR A 315 -2.71 -33.27 -8.17
C THR A 315 -2.43 -34.28 -9.28
N ASP A 316 -3.48 -34.96 -9.76
CA ASP A 316 -3.33 -36.02 -10.76
C ASP A 316 -3.43 -35.51 -12.21
N LYS A 317 -3.51 -34.19 -12.40
CA LYS A 317 -3.67 -33.59 -13.74
C LYS A 317 -2.34 -33.50 -14.50
N LEU A 318 -1.23 -33.37 -13.78
CA LEU A 318 0.12 -33.20 -14.33
C LEU A 318 1.12 -33.92 -13.42
N GLN A 319 2.06 -34.64 -14.03
CA GLN A 319 3.14 -35.31 -13.29
C GLN A 319 4.27 -34.30 -13.05
N ILE A 320 4.50 -33.92 -11.80
CA ILE A 320 5.53 -32.95 -11.41
C ILE A 320 6.34 -33.57 -10.28
N LEU A 321 7.65 -33.70 -10.47
CA LEU A 321 8.55 -34.08 -9.39
C LEU A 321 8.55 -32.98 -8.33
N THR A 322 8.49 -33.37 -7.05
CA THR A 322 8.68 -32.44 -5.93
C THR A 322 10.05 -31.76 -5.99
N THR A 323 10.24 -30.66 -5.25
CA THR A 323 11.58 -30.02 -5.11
C THR A 323 12.66 -31.03 -4.70
N GLY A 324 12.37 -31.96 -3.78
CA GLY A 324 13.32 -32.98 -3.35
C GLY A 324 13.63 -34.05 -4.41
N GLU A 325 12.63 -34.50 -5.16
CA GLU A 325 12.82 -35.42 -6.29
C GLU A 325 13.57 -34.77 -7.44
N THR A 326 13.25 -33.51 -7.72
CA THR A 326 13.95 -32.68 -8.71
C THR A 326 15.43 -32.59 -8.35
N MET A 327 15.78 -32.30 -7.08
CA MET A 327 17.17 -32.30 -6.63
C MET A 327 17.86 -33.63 -6.90
N ARG A 328 17.24 -34.75 -6.49
CA ARG A 328 17.81 -36.10 -6.70
C ARG A 328 18.01 -36.41 -8.17
N LEU A 329 17.13 -35.95 -9.05
CA LEU A 329 17.28 -36.10 -10.50
C LEU A 329 18.49 -35.31 -11.00
N LEU A 330 18.66 -34.06 -10.58
CA LEU A 330 19.80 -33.22 -10.97
C LEU A 330 21.15 -33.77 -10.47
N GLU A 331 21.17 -34.48 -9.35
CA GLU A 331 22.37 -35.13 -8.81
C GLU A 331 22.75 -36.41 -9.55
N LYS A 332 21.75 -37.15 -10.06
CA LYS A 332 21.95 -38.45 -10.71
C LYS A 332 22.16 -38.34 -12.21
N GLU A 333 21.52 -37.37 -12.85
CA GLU A 333 21.46 -37.28 -14.31
C GLU A 333 22.10 -35.98 -14.80
N LYS A 334 22.87 -36.08 -15.90
CA LYS A 334 23.41 -34.89 -16.59
C LYS A 334 22.34 -34.31 -17.50
N VAL A 335 21.44 -33.51 -16.94
CA VAL A 335 20.35 -32.85 -17.69
C VAL A 335 20.56 -31.34 -17.82
N SER A 336 19.98 -30.77 -18.87
CA SER A 336 19.63 -29.35 -18.94
C SER A 336 18.26 -29.13 -18.31
N PHE A 337 17.97 -27.92 -17.85
CA PHE A 337 16.61 -27.60 -17.41
C PHE A 337 16.25 -26.14 -17.66
N LEU A 338 14.95 -25.93 -17.88
CA LEU A 338 14.31 -24.62 -17.99
C LEU A 338 13.04 -24.60 -17.15
N ARG A 339 12.57 -23.42 -16.73
CA ARG A 339 11.47 -23.31 -15.77
C ARG A 339 10.41 -22.30 -16.21
N TYR A 340 9.17 -22.52 -15.81
CA TYR A 340 8.04 -21.62 -16.03
C TYR A 340 7.50 -21.14 -14.69
N GLY A 341 7.43 -19.82 -14.51
CA GLY A 341 6.70 -19.17 -13.43
C GLY A 341 5.43 -18.46 -13.91
N ASP A 342 4.86 -17.63 -13.03
CA ASP A 342 3.75 -16.72 -13.34
C ASP A 342 4.08 -15.78 -14.49
N GLY A 343 5.31 -15.23 -14.54
CA GLY A 343 5.74 -14.31 -15.58
C GLY A 343 5.76 -14.94 -16.99
N GLU A 344 6.23 -16.18 -17.12
CA GLU A 344 6.19 -16.87 -18.41
C GLU A 344 4.76 -17.22 -18.84
N ILE A 345 3.91 -17.59 -17.87
CA ILE A 345 2.49 -17.86 -18.16
C ILE A 345 1.79 -16.58 -18.63
N ALA A 346 2.05 -15.44 -17.99
CA ALA A 346 1.52 -14.13 -18.40
C ALA A 346 1.89 -13.79 -19.86
N ILE A 347 3.16 -13.93 -20.25
CA ILE A 347 3.59 -13.74 -21.65
C ILE A 347 2.90 -14.72 -22.60
N MET A 348 2.70 -15.98 -22.18
CA MET A 348 1.94 -16.96 -22.94
C MET A 348 0.42 -16.73 -22.92
N MET A 349 -0.10 -15.78 -22.14
CA MET A 349 -1.51 -15.36 -22.19
C MET A 349 -1.71 -14.07 -22.99
N GLY A 350 -0.63 -13.34 -23.30
CA GLY A 350 -0.67 -12.11 -24.08
C GLY A 350 -0.20 -10.86 -23.32
N ASP A 351 0.24 -11.02 -22.07
CA ASP A 351 0.57 -9.91 -21.18
C ASP A 351 2.07 -9.58 -21.19
N SER A 352 2.40 -8.34 -20.87
CA SER A 352 3.76 -7.91 -20.53
C SER A 352 4.05 -8.14 -19.05
N ILE A 353 5.33 -8.30 -18.69
CA ILE A 353 5.80 -8.37 -17.30
C ILE A 353 6.86 -7.30 -17.05
N PRO A 354 7.19 -6.95 -15.78
CA PRO A 354 8.01 -5.77 -15.46
C PRO A 354 9.35 -5.66 -16.21
N PHE A 355 10.00 -6.77 -16.53
CA PHE A 355 11.30 -6.82 -17.20
C PHE A 355 11.25 -7.43 -18.61
N GLN A 356 10.07 -7.72 -19.14
CA GLN A 356 9.91 -8.25 -20.50
C GLN A 356 8.54 -7.88 -21.07
N GLU A 357 8.53 -7.00 -22.07
CA GLU A 357 7.35 -6.69 -22.86
C GLU A 357 6.87 -7.91 -23.65
N PHE A 358 5.55 -7.97 -23.87
CA PHE A 358 4.93 -8.99 -24.68
C PHE A 358 5.55 -9.01 -26.08
N ASN A 359 6.03 -10.18 -26.48
CA ASN A 359 6.53 -10.42 -27.82
C ASN A 359 5.87 -11.71 -28.37
N PRO A 360 5.14 -11.65 -29.51
CA PRO A 360 4.43 -12.80 -30.03
C PRO A 360 5.36 -13.95 -30.45
N LYS A 361 6.59 -13.65 -30.91
CA LYS A 361 7.61 -14.67 -31.23
C LYS A 361 8.04 -15.38 -29.96
N LEU A 362 8.31 -14.64 -28.87
CA LEU A 362 8.65 -15.21 -27.56
C LEU A 362 7.51 -16.09 -27.03
N ALA A 363 6.28 -15.57 -26.97
CA ALA A 363 5.11 -16.30 -26.47
C ALA A 363 4.86 -17.60 -27.26
N ARG A 364 5.01 -17.57 -28.59
CA ARG A 364 4.92 -18.77 -29.43
C ARG A 364 6.02 -19.79 -29.11
N ARG A 365 7.26 -19.33 -28.90
CA ARG A 365 8.39 -20.20 -28.54
C ARG A 365 8.19 -20.85 -27.17
N LEU A 366 7.78 -20.09 -26.17
CA LEU A 366 7.46 -20.59 -24.83
C LEU A 366 6.36 -21.66 -24.89
N ARG A 367 5.24 -21.39 -25.58
CA ARG A 367 4.16 -22.39 -25.73
C ARG A 367 4.61 -23.66 -26.47
N LYS A 368 5.56 -23.56 -27.40
CA LYS A 368 6.13 -24.73 -28.07
C LYS A 368 6.99 -25.54 -27.10
N ILE A 369 7.88 -24.87 -26.38
CA ILE A 369 8.81 -25.50 -25.45
C ILE A 369 8.03 -26.24 -24.36
N LEU A 370 7.06 -25.58 -23.69
CA LEU A 370 6.29 -26.14 -22.55
C LEU A 370 5.71 -27.55 -22.78
N ARG A 371 5.34 -27.87 -24.03
CA ARG A 371 4.68 -29.12 -24.40
C ARG A 371 5.56 -30.15 -25.11
N THR A 372 6.83 -29.81 -25.36
CA THR A 372 7.72 -30.66 -26.17
C THR A 372 8.74 -31.34 -25.26
N GLU A 373 8.65 -32.66 -25.18
CA GLU A 373 9.65 -33.47 -24.51
C GLU A 373 10.91 -33.60 -25.39
N ILE A 374 12.08 -33.45 -24.77
CA ILE A 374 13.38 -33.69 -25.39
C ILE A 374 14.24 -34.45 -24.40
N GLU A 375 14.88 -35.51 -24.86
CA GLU A 375 15.82 -36.30 -24.07
C GLU A 375 16.95 -35.40 -23.51
N GLY A 376 17.20 -35.51 -22.20
CA GLY A 376 18.22 -34.71 -21.52
C GLY A 376 17.84 -33.27 -21.21
N LEU A 377 16.61 -32.82 -21.52
CA LEU A 377 16.08 -31.50 -21.13
C LEU A 377 14.82 -31.64 -20.29
N LYS A 378 14.87 -31.17 -19.04
CA LYS A 378 13.72 -31.15 -18.14
C LYS A 378 13.03 -29.80 -18.15
N ILE A 379 11.70 -29.82 -18.16
CA ILE A 379 10.86 -28.62 -18.10
C ILE A 379 10.29 -28.50 -16.70
N GLY A 380 10.49 -27.34 -16.08
CA GLY A 380 9.99 -27.03 -14.76
C GLY A 380 8.68 -26.24 -14.81
N ILE A 381 7.73 -26.62 -13.96
CA ILE A 381 6.53 -25.83 -13.64
C ILE A 381 6.36 -25.81 -12.11
N PRO A 382 5.65 -24.84 -11.51
CA PRO A 382 5.63 -24.72 -10.06
C PRO A 382 4.76 -25.83 -9.45
N TYR A 383 5.35 -26.71 -8.64
CA TYR A 383 4.64 -27.85 -8.05
C TYR A 383 3.43 -27.41 -7.21
N TYR A 384 3.60 -26.32 -6.44
CA TYR A 384 2.56 -25.76 -5.59
C TYR A 384 1.38 -25.13 -6.35
N TYR A 385 1.45 -24.99 -7.68
CA TYR A 385 0.29 -24.50 -8.43
C TYR A 385 -0.81 -25.56 -8.47
N THR A 386 -0.48 -26.85 -8.53
CA THR A 386 -1.45 -27.95 -8.60
C THR A 386 -1.56 -28.76 -7.31
N HIS A 387 -0.55 -28.68 -6.44
CA HIS A 387 -0.48 -29.43 -5.19
C HIS A 387 -0.55 -28.52 -3.97
N PRO A 388 -1.55 -28.65 -3.09
CA PRO A 388 -1.58 -27.95 -1.81
C PRO A 388 -0.40 -28.35 -0.92
N ILE A 389 0.42 -27.38 -0.53
CA ILE A 389 1.57 -27.61 0.35
C ILE A 389 1.34 -26.89 1.68
N LYS A 390 1.53 -27.62 2.80
CA LYS A 390 1.31 -27.09 4.16
C LYS A 390 2.39 -26.10 4.62
N ASN A 391 3.64 -26.28 4.21
CA ASN A 391 4.79 -25.52 4.71
C ASN A 391 5.21 -24.36 3.79
N LEU A 392 4.30 -23.84 2.96
CA LEU A 392 4.57 -22.62 2.18
C LEU A 392 4.68 -21.42 3.10
N ASN A 393 5.49 -20.43 2.72
CA ASN A 393 5.44 -19.12 3.33
C ASN A 393 3.98 -18.58 3.28
N PRO A 394 3.45 -17.92 4.33
CA PRO A 394 2.07 -17.45 4.36
C PRO A 394 1.65 -16.58 3.17
N PHE A 395 2.56 -15.71 2.70
CA PHE A 395 2.33 -14.88 1.51
C PHE A 395 2.21 -15.76 0.25
N VAL A 396 3.12 -16.72 0.08
CA VAL A 396 3.11 -17.66 -1.04
C VAL A 396 1.91 -18.60 -0.98
N ALA A 397 1.47 -19.00 0.22
CA ALA A 397 0.27 -19.81 0.43
C ALA A 397 -1.00 -19.05 0.04
N SER A 398 -1.06 -17.75 0.35
CA SER A 398 -2.14 -16.85 -0.10
C SER A 398 -2.12 -16.69 -1.63
N PHE A 399 -0.94 -16.44 -2.19
CA PHE A 399 -0.74 -16.34 -3.63
C PHE A 399 -1.16 -17.62 -4.36
N ALA A 400 -0.81 -18.81 -3.85
CA ALA A 400 -1.19 -20.09 -4.44
C ALA A 400 -2.71 -20.22 -4.65
N LYS A 401 -3.50 -19.66 -3.73
CA LYS A 401 -4.96 -19.69 -3.74
C LYS A 401 -5.59 -18.72 -4.76
N SER A 402 -4.83 -17.79 -5.33
CA SER A 402 -5.30 -16.82 -6.32
C SER A 402 -4.91 -17.16 -7.77
N LEU A 403 -4.23 -18.28 -8.00
CA LEU A 403 -3.67 -18.67 -9.30
C LEU A 403 -4.63 -19.41 -10.26
N THR A 404 -5.92 -19.10 -10.20
CA THR A 404 -6.96 -19.79 -10.98
C THR A 404 -6.63 -19.82 -12.49
N ALA A 405 -6.23 -18.69 -13.06
CA ALA A 405 -5.91 -18.57 -14.49
C ALA A 405 -4.68 -19.41 -14.86
N GLN A 406 -3.61 -19.32 -14.07
CA GLN A 406 -2.34 -19.99 -14.30
C GLN A 406 -2.49 -21.51 -14.19
N ARG A 407 -3.23 -21.99 -13.20
CA ARG A 407 -3.48 -23.42 -13.01
C ARG A 407 -4.30 -24.02 -14.14
N ARG A 408 -5.38 -23.34 -14.56
CA ARG A 408 -6.18 -23.73 -15.72
C ARG A 408 -5.34 -23.70 -17.00
N PHE A 409 -4.47 -22.70 -17.15
CA PHE A 409 -3.55 -22.60 -18.28
C PHE A 409 -2.61 -23.81 -18.34
N LEU A 410 -1.93 -24.15 -17.23
CA LEU A 410 -1.03 -25.31 -17.18
C LEU A 410 -1.78 -26.61 -17.50
N CYS A 411 -2.94 -26.84 -16.87
CA CYS A 411 -3.74 -28.05 -17.11
C CYS A 411 -4.21 -28.21 -18.57
N ARG A 412 -4.33 -27.10 -19.31
CA ARG A 412 -4.77 -27.09 -20.72
C ARG A 412 -3.61 -27.18 -21.71
N ASN A 413 -2.43 -26.69 -21.34
CA ASN A 413 -1.32 -26.51 -22.29
C ASN A 413 -0.11 -27.43 -22.04
N CYS A 414 0.02 -28.00 -20.85
CA CYS A 414 1.06 -28.99 -20.55
C CYS A 414 0.68 -30.36 -21.13
N ASN A 415 1.70 -31.15 -21.48
CA ASN A 415 1.54 -32.53 -21.93
C ASN A 415 1.39 -33.44 -20.70
N ARG A 416 0.32 -34.22 -20.60
CA ARG A 416 0.03 -35.08 -19.44
C ARG A 416 0.92 -36.31 -19.34
N ASP A 417 1.52 -36.71 -20.47
CA ASP A 417 2.42 -37.86 -20.54
C ASP A 417 3.87 -37.49 -20.17
N MET A 418 4.15 -36.19 -20.00
CA MET A 418 5.47 -35.69 -19.65
C MET A 418 5.63 -35.54 -18.14
N VAL A 419 6.80 -35.93 -17.63
CA VAL A 419 7.21 -35.65 -16.24
C VAL A 419 7.92 -34.29 -16.18
N TYR A 420 7.30 -33.35 -15.47
CA TYR A 420 7.87 -32.03 -15.20
C TYR A 420 8.69 -32.03 -13.90
N ILE A 421 9.57 -31.04 -13.74
CA ILE A 421 10.29 -30.79 -12.48
C ILE A 421 9.72 -29.58 -11.74
N ASP A 422 10.05 -29.42 -10.46
CA ASP A 422 9.60 -28.28 -9.67
C ASP A 422 10.41 -27.01 -9.97
N THR A 423 9.72 -25.94 -10.37
CA THR A 423 10.35 -24.61 -10.58
C THR A 423 10.90 -24.02 -9.28
N CYS A 424 10.36 -24.39 -8.12
CA CYS A 424 10.79 -23.91 -6.82
C CYS A 424 12.23 -24.32 -6.45
N ILE A 425 12.84 -25.26 -7.18
CA ILE A 425 14.25 -25.67 -7.02
C ILE A 425 15.26 -24.52 -7.12
N THR A 426 14.85 -23.31 -7.50
CA THR A 426 15.69 -22.11 -7.62
C THR A 426 15.25 -20.95 -6.71
N GLN A 427 14.28 -21.17 -5.83
CA GLN A 427 13.73 -20.13 -4.95
C GLN A 427 13.12 -20.74 -3.66
N VAL A 428 13.80 -21.76 -3.11
CA VAL A 428 13.30 -22.53 -1.97
C VAL A 428 13.17 -21.65 -0.73
N TYR A 429 14.11 -20.73 -0.50
CA TYR A 429 14.07 -19.86 0.67
C TYR A 429 12.87 -18.93 0.64
N GLN A 430 12.55 -18.29 -0.49
CA GLN A 430 11.33 -17.46 -0.52
C GLN A 430 10.01 -18.25 -0.56
N THR A 431 10.05 -19.51 -1.02
CA THR A 431 8.83 -20.30 -1.23
C THR A 431 8.29 -20.95 0.06
N TYR A 432 9.18 -21.52 0.88
CA TYR A 432 8.80 -22.33 2.02
C TYR A 432 9.04 -21.60 3.35
N GLU A 433 8.12 -21.72 4.29
CA GLU A 433 8.32 -21.25 5.66
C GLU A 433 9.28 -22.18 6.42
N LYS A 434 9.07 -23.49 6.26
CA LYS A 434 9.88 -24.54 6.91
C LYS A 434 10.37 -25.53 5.88
N TYR A 435 11.67 -25.55 5.67
CA TYR A 435 12.37 -26.49 4.80
C TYR A 435 13.77 -26.77 5.36
N ASN A 436 14.40 -27.88 4.95
CA ASN A 436 15.80 -28.11 5.27
C ASN A 436 16.69 -27.28 4.32
N PHE A 437 16.70 -25.96 4.54
CA PHE A 437 17.42 -25.00 3.68
C PHE A 437 18.92 -25.29 3.63
N GLN A 438 19.54 -25.60 4.78
CA GLN A 438 20.95 -25.93 4.86
C GLN A 438 21.30 -27.13 3.96
N GLN A 439 20.51 -28.20 4.04
CA GLN A 439 20.73 -29.37 3.18
C GLN A 439 20.50 -29.02 1.70
N TYR A 440 19.41 -28.33 1.37
CA TYR A 440 19.13 -27.94 -0.01
C TYR A 440 20.24 -27.10 -0.64
N TYR A 441 20.71 -26.06 0.04
CA TYR A 441 21.79 -25.24 -0.49
C TYR A 441 23.12 -25.98 -0.55
N LYS A 442 23.39 -26.90 0.40
CA LYS A 442 24.54 -27.79 0.29
C LYS A 442 24.50 -28.64 -0.99
N HIS A 443 23.34 -29.21 -1.34
CA HIS A 443 23.17 -29.97 -2.59
C HIS A 443 23.34 -29.08 -3.83
N MET A 444 22.71 -27.91 -3.87
CA MET A 444 22.88 -26.97 -4.99
C MET A 444 24.33 -26.50 -5.15
N GLN A 445 25.03 -26.23 -4.04
CA GLN A 445 26.45 -25.87 -4.08
C GLN A 445 27.31 -27.04 -4.57
N ASN A 446 27.02 -28.28 -4.17
CA ASN A 446 27.72 -29.47 -4.68
C ASN A 446 27.52 -29.67 -6.18
N LEU A 447 26.33 -29.37 -6.72
CA LEU A 447 26.05 -29.42 -8.16
C LEU A 447 26.94 -28.47 -8.95
N LEU A 448 27.31 -27.32 -8.39
CA LEU A 448 28.19 -26.31 -9.01
C LEU A 448 29.67 -26.51 -8.69
N LYS A 449 30.00 -27.16 -7.57
CA LYS A 449 31.35 -27.26 -7.03
C LYS A 449 32.33 -27.84 -8.05
N GLY A 450 33.44 -27.12 -8.27
CA GLY A 450 34.51 -27.56 -9.17
C GLY A 450 34.18 -27.52 -10.66
N ARG A 451 33.00 -27.04 -11.06
CA ARG A 451 32.65 -26.86 -12.48
C ARG A 451 33.20 -25.57 -13.04
N GLU A 452 33.49 -25.57 -14.33
CA GLU A 452 33.69 -24.35 -15.12
C GLU A 452 32.32 -23.93 -15.68
N ILE A 453 31.91 -22.69 -15.44
CA ILE A 453 30.59 -22.21 -15.84
C ILE A 453 30.67 -20.97 -16.73
N THR A 454 29.73 -20.87 -17.66
CA THR A 454 29.38 -19.60 -18.32
C THR A 454 28.09 -19.09 -17.68
N LEU A 455 28.17 -18.00 -16.94
CA LEU A 455 27.04 -17.36 -16.31
C LEU A 455 26.51 -16.24 -17.19
N ILE A 456 25.23 -16.32 -17.54
CA ILE A 456 24.52 -15.34 -18.36
C ILE A 456 23.51 -14.61 -17.48
N CYS A 457 23.61 -13.29 -17.38
CA CYS A 457 22.68 -12.49 -16.59
C CYS A 457 22.35 -11.14 -17.24
N GLY A 458 21.26 -10.53 -16.78
CA GLY A 458 21.00 -9.12 -17.03
C GLY A 458 22.12 -8.26 -16.42
N GLU A 459 22.45 -7.15 -17.07
CA GLU A 459 23.39 -6.15 -16.55
C GLU A 459 22.96 -5.69 -15.14
N GLY A 460 23.89 -5.66 -14.19
CA GLY A 460 23.63 -5.25 -12.79
C GLY A 460 23.01 -6.30 -11.87
N VAL A 461 22.40 -7.36 -12.40
CA VAL A 461 21.58 -8.33 -11.62
C VAL A 461 22.39 -9.04 -10.52
N LEU A 462 23.67 -9.29 -10.75
CA LEU A 462 24.52 -10.01 -9.80
C LEU A 462 25.46 -9.13 -8.99
N ASP A 463 25.52 -7.83 -9.29
CA ASP A 463 26.53 -6.92 -8.75
C ASP A 463 26.30 -6.65 -7.26
N LYS A 464 25.03 -6.63 -6.85
CA LYS A 464 24.59 -6.38 -5.47
C LYS A 464 24.62 -7.62 -4.57
N LEU A 465 24.99 -8.79 -5.11
CA LEU A 465 25.06 -10.03 -4.32
C LEU A 465 26.34 -10.07 -3.48
N GLU A 466 26.16 -10.24 -2.17
CA GLU A 466 27.27 -10.34 -1.23
C GLU A 466 27.77 -11.78 -1.17
N TYR A 467 26.85 -12.72 -1.00
CA TYR A 467 27.13 -14.15 -1.00
C TYR A 467 26.92 -14.73 -2.41
N LYS A 468 28.02 -14.84 -3.15
CA LYS A 468 28.03 -15.31 -4.53
C LYS A 468 27.98 -16.84 -4.58
N ALA A 469 26.81 -17.41 -4.86
CA ALA A 469 26.63 -18.88 -4.92
C ALA A 469 27.54 -19.60 -5.94
N TYR A 470 28.05 -18.88 -6.94
CA TYR A 470 28.98 -19.41 -7.93
C TYR A 470 30.46 -19.44 -7.45
N SER A 471 30.77 -18.99 -6.23
CA SER A 471 32.14 -19.00 -5.69
C SER A 471 32.74 -20.39 -5.50
N VAL A 472 31.91 -21.44 -5.44
CA VAL A 472 32.35 -22.84 -5.37
C VAL A 472 32.77 -23.42 -6.72
N CYS A 473 32.54 -22.70 -7.81
CA CYS A 473 32.93 -23.11 -9.16
C CYS A 473 34.45 -23.01 -9.34
N LYS A 474 35.01 -23.80 -10.27
CA LYS A 474 36.43 -23.73 -10.65
C LYS A 474 36.73 -22.44 -11.42
N SER A 475 35.84 -22.04 -12.32
CA SER A 475 35.92 -20.78 -13.08
C SER A 475 34.53 -20.32 -13.50
N VAL A 476 34.39 -19.00 -13.66
CA VAL A 476 33.12 -18.35 -14.03
C VAL A 476 33.40 -17.31 -15.12
N ASP A 477 32.89 -17.55 -16.32
CA ASP A 477 32.86 -16.56 -17.40
C ASP A 477 31.50 -15.86 -17.42
N PHE A 478 31.48 -14.54 -17.57
CA PHE A 478 30.25 -13.77 -17.60
C PHE A 478 29.89 -13.37 -19.04
N ILE A 479 28.61 -13.51 -19.38
CA ILE A 479 28.00 -12.90 -20.56
C ILE A 479 26.82 -12.06 -20.10
N THR A 480 26.90 -10.75 -20.31
CA THR A 480 25.82 -9.84 -19.96
C THR A 480 24.84 -9.67 -21.12
N ALA A 481 23.58 -9.44 -20.77
CA ALA A 481 22.51 -9.06 -21.67
C ALA A 481 21.73 -7.89 -21.05
N PRO A 482 20.85 -7.20 -21.80
CA PRO A 482 19.97 -6.20 -21.22
C PRO A 482 19.20 -6.74 -20.00
N SER A 483 19.11 -5.95 -18.93
CA SER A 483 18.36 -6.31 -17.71
C SER A 483 16.84 -6.37 -17.95
N MET A 484 16.36 -5.66 -18.98
CA MET A 484 14.98 -5.69 -19.47
C MET A 484 14.94 -6.00 -20.96
N ASN A 485 13.86 -6.64 -21.42
CA ASN A 485 13.62 -6.94 -22.83
C ASN A 485 14.77 -7.70 -23.54
N ALA A 486 15.49 -8.55 -22.80
CA ALA A 486 16.65 -9.27 -23.31
C ALA A 486 16.37 -10.10 -24.58
N PHE A 487 15.10 -10.50 -24.79
CA PHE A 487 14.69 -11.24 -25.99
C PHE A 487 14.87 -10.43 -27.29
N GLU A 488 14.88 -9.10 -27.23
CA GLU A 488 15.15 -8.24 -28.39
C GLU A 488 16.57 -8.42 -28.93
N LYS A 489 17.52 -8.80 -28.06
CA LYS A 489 18.92 -9.06 -28.40
C LYS A 489 19.23 -10.57 -28.44
N TYR A 490 18.20 -11.41 -28.63
CA TYR A 490 18.32 -12.86 -28.56
C TYR A 490 19.36 -13.44 -29.54
N ASP A 491 19.34 -13.02 -30.81
CA ASP A 491 20.21 -13.61 -31.84
C ASP A 491 21.69 -13.22 -31.65
N SER A 492 21.97 -12.02 -31.12
CA SER A 492 23.33 -11.64 -30.68
C SER A 492 23.75 -12.41 -29.44
N LEU A 493 22.87 -12.55 -28.45
CA LEU A 493 23.14 -13.29 -27.22
C LEU A 493 23.47 -14.75 -27.53
N LEU A 494 22.62 -15.43 -28.31
CA LEU A 494 22.85 -16.82 -28.70
C LEU A 494 24.21 -16.98 -29.41
N ARG A 495 24.57 -16.08 -30.34
CA ARG A 495 25.88 -16.11 -31.01
C ARG A 495 27.07 -15.87 -30.08
N ALA A 496 26.90 -15.09 -29.01
CA ALA A 496 27.95 -14.89 -28.01
C ALA A 496 28.16 -16.17 -27.19
N VAL A 497 27.07 -16.80 -26.74
CA VAL A 497 27.13 -18.02 -25.93
C VAL A 497 27.66 -19.21 -26.74
N LEU A 498 27.31 -19.32 -28.02
CA LEU A 498 27.82 -20.40 -28.88
C LEU A 498 29.33 -20.33 -29.16
N ARG A 499 30.01 -19.25 -28.76
CA ARG A 499 31.47 -19.15 -28.81
C ARG A 499 32.14 -19.68 -27.54
N THR A 500 31.38 -19.99 -26.49
CA THR A 500 31.93 -20.63 -25.30
C THR A 500 32.06 -22.14 -25.49
N GLY A 501 32.93 -22.75 -24.70
CA GLY A 501 33.17 -24.19 -24.73
C GLY A 501 31.96 -25.00 -24.26
N LYS A 502 31.70 -26.13 -24.94
CA LYS A 502 30.54 -27.01 -24.67
C LYS A 502 30.68 -27.82 -23.38
N GLU A 503 31.91 -27.96 -22.90
CA GLU A 503 32.25 -28.61 -21.64
C GLU A 503 31.82 -27.79 -20.41
N LYS A 504 31.65 -26.47 -20.57
CA LYS A 504 31.20 -25.58 -19.51
C LYS A 504 29.69 -25.71 -19.28
N LEU A 505 29.29 -25.63 -18.02
CA LEU A 505 27.88 -25.52 -17.66
C LEU A 505 27.40 -24.09 -17.93
N VAL A 506 26.31 -23.93 -18.69
CA VAL A 506 25.72 -22.60 -18.94
C VAL A 506 24.62 -22.33 -17.90
N CYS A 507 24.83 -21.35 -17.03
CA CYS A 507 23.87 -20.91 -16.02
C CYS A 507 23.20 -19.61 -16.47
N ILE A 508 21.86 -19.55 -16.51
CA ILE A 508 21.12 -18.44 -17.13
C ILE A 508 20.17 -17.77 -16.14
N VAL A 509 20.28 -16.45 -16.02
CA VAL A 509 19.45 -15.56 -15.18
C VAL A 509 18.90 -14.44 -16.05
N LEU A 510 17.86 -14.76 -16.84
CA LEU A 510 17.39 -13.85 -17.89
C LEU A 510 15.88 -13.96 -18.18
N GLY A 511 15.09 -14.20 -17.13
CA GLY A 511 13.63 -14.27 -17.19
C GLY A 511 13.12 -15.17 -18.32
N PRO A 512 12.07 -14.76 -19.07
CA PRO A 512 11.51 -15.48 -20.20
C PRO A 512 12.51 -15.84 -21.30
N THR A 513 13.55 -15.03 -21.50
CA THR A 513 14.59 -15.27 -22.50
C THR A 513 15.42 -16.51 -22.16
N ALA A 514 15.61 -16.80 -20.86
CA ALA A 514 16.41 -17.92 -20.40
C ALA A 514 15.89 -19.28 -20.89
N LYS A 515 14.56 -19.43 -21.04
CA LYS A 515 13.91 -20.69 -21.38
C LYS A 515 14.17 -21.02 -22.84
N VAL A 516 14.04 -20.00 -23.67
CA VAL A 516 14.32 -20.07 -25.09
C VAL A 516 15.80 -20.35 -25.34
N LEU A 517 16.68 -19.68 -24.59
CA LEU A 517 18.12 -19.86 -24.68
C LEU A 517 18.56 -21.26 -24.22
N ALA A 518 18.11 -21.71 -23.05
CA ALA A 518 18.40 -23.05 -22.52
C ALA A 518 17.98 -24.14 -23.51
N TRP A 519 16.80 -24.01 -24.11
CA TRP A 519 16.31 -24.91 -25.15
C TRP A 519 17.22 -24.95 -26.39
N ASP A 520 17.60 -23.78 -26.92
CA ASP A 520 18.43 -23.70 -28.13
C ASP A 520 19.87 -24.16 -27.90
N LEU A 521 20.42 -23.92 -26.71
CA LEU A 521 21.74 -24.38 -26.29
C LEU A 521 21.75 -25.89 -26.10
N HIS A 522 20.74 -26.45 -25.43
CA HIS A 522 20.59 -27.88 -25.26
C HIS A 522 20.57 -28.62 -26.60
N LYS A 523 19.77 -28.12 -27.56
CA LYS A 523 19.75 -28.66 -28.94
C LYS A 523 21.08 -28.60 -29.69
N ARG A 524 22.04 -27.81 -29.21
CA ARG A 524 23.38 -27.66 -29.79
C ARG A 524 24.46 -28.39 -28.99
N GLY A 525 24.06 -29.19 -27.99
CA GLY A 525 24.93 -30.04 -27.19
C GLY A 525 25.52 -29.37 -25.95
N TYR A 526 25.01 -28.21 -25.55
CA TYR A 526 25.39 -27.58 -24.28
C TYR A 526 24.54 -28.13 -23.13
N GLN A 527 25.12 -28.20 -21.92
CA GLN A 527 24.31 -28.32 -20.70
C GLN A 527 23.92 -26.91 -20.24
N ALA A 528 22.61 -26.62 -20.18
CA ALA A 528 22.10 -25.31 -19.81
C ALA A 528 21.08 -25.38 -18.67
N TRP A 529 21.28 -24.56 -17.64
CA TRP A 529 20.43 -24.43 -16.47
C TRP A 529 19.83 -23.03 -16.38
N ASP A 530 18.51 -22.94 -16.43
CA ASP A 530 17.74 -21.73 -16.10
C ASP A 530 17.73 -21.52 -14.59
N MET A 531 18.72 -20.78 -14.09
CA MET A 531 18.94 -20.57 -12.66
C MET A 531 17.99 -19.54 -12.05
N GLY A 532 17.38 -18.67 -12.86
CA GLY A 532 16.46 -17.62 -12.40
C GLY A 532 16.93 -16.94 -11.12
N HIS A 533 16.10 -17.00 -10.07
CA HIS A 533 16.39 -16.34 -8.80
C HIS A 533 17.35 -17.09 -7.87
N TYR A 534 17.93 -18.23 -8.26
CA TYR A 534 18.75 -19.05 -7.36
C TYR A 534 19.88 -18.26 -6.68
N PHE A 535 20.60 -17.43 -7.43
CA PHE A 535 21.71 -16.66 -6.87
C PHE A 535 21.24 -15.61 -5.85
N LYS A 536 20.09 -14.98 -6.12
CA LYS A 536 19.44 -14.02 -5.22
C LYS A 536 18.85 -14.71 -3.98
N ASP A 537 18.24 -15.88 -4.17
CA ASP A 537 17.67 -16.72 -3.11
C ASP A 537 18.77 -17.22 -2.16
N TYR A 538 19.90 -17.67 -2.70
CA TYR A 538 21.09 -18.04 -1.92
C TYR A 538 21.63 -16.87 -1.09
N ASP A 539 21.77 -15.67 -1.68
CA ASP A 539 22.22 -14.48 -0.95
C ASP A 539 21.26 -14.12 0.18
N ALA A 540 19.94 -14.15 -0.08
CA ALA A 540 18.92 -13.90 0.93
C ALA A 540 18.98 -14.92 2.08
N TYR A 541 19.18 -16.21 1.77
CA TYR A 541 19.35 -17.27 2.77
C TYR A 541 20.60 -17.06 3.63
N MET A 542 21.75 -16.75 3.00
CA MET A 542 23.01 -16.54 3.71
C MET A 542 22.94 -15.31 4.64
N LYS A 543 22.23 -14.26 4.20
CA LYS A 543 21.91 -13.07 5.01
C LYS A 543 20.85 -13.32 6.07
N LYS A 544 20.18 -14.48 6.06
CA LYS A 544 19.03 -14.79 6.90
C LYS A 544 17.95 -13.71 6.83
N LYS A 545 17.66 -13.22 5.62
CA LYS A 545 16.67 -12.16 5.42
C LYS A 545 15.30 -12.59 5.97
N PRO A 546 14.58 -11.72 6.69
CA PRO A 546 13.22 -12.02 7.11
C PRO A 546 12.35 -12.38 5.90
N GLN A 547 11.57 -13.45 5.99
CA GLN A 547 10.64 -13.88 4.92
C GLN A 547 9.26 -13.23 5.11
N THR A 548 9.24 -11.91 5.37
CA THR A 548 7.99 -11.14 5.50
C THR A 548 7.40 -10.87 4.13
N GLU A 549 6.11 -10.50 4.08
CA GLU A 549 5.43 -10.11 2.84
C GLU A 549 6.18 -8.98 2.10
N SER A 550 6.64 -7.95 2.82
CA SER A 550 7.38 -6.82 2.23
C SER A 550 8.69 -7.26 1.59
N GLU A 551 9.45 -8.14 2.25
CA GLU A 551 10.72 -8.65 1.73
C GLU A 551 10.52 -9.56 0.52
N ILE A 552 9.49 -10.41 0.53
CA ILE A 552 9.16 -11.28 -0.61
C ILE A 552 8.71 -10.44 -1.81
N ILE A 553 7.87 -9.42 -1.61
CA ILE A 553 7.47 -8.50 -2.69
C ILE A 553 8.72 -7.80 -3.26
N GLN A 554 9.61 -7.32 -2.40
CA GLN A 554 10.85 -6.67 -2.83
C GLN A 554 11.80 -7.65 -3.56
N PHE A 555 11.82 -8.93 -3.18
CA PHE A 555 12.62 -9.97 -3.82
C PHE A 555 12.24 -10.18 -5.30
N TYR A 556 10.96 -10.10 -5.65
CA TYR A 556 10.50 -10.30 -7.03
C TYR A 556 10.45 -9.02 -7.87
N LYS A 557 10.79 -7.85 -7.31
CA LYS A 557 10.97 -6.65 -8.12
C LYS A 557 12.21 -6.78 -9.03
N PRO A 558 12.20 -6.12 -10.20
CA PRO A 558 13.40 -5.99 -11.04
C PRO A 558 14.60 -5.47 -10.23
N ASP A 559 15.77 -6.02 -10.49
CA ASP A 559 17.03 -5.72 -9.79
C ASP A 559 17.71 -4.41 -10.23
#